data_AF-A0A7V8YJM4-F1
#
_entry.id   AF-A0A7V8YJM4-F1
#
_cell.length_a   1.000
_cell.length_b   1.000
_cell.length_c   1.000
_cell.angle_alpha   90.00
_cell.angle_beta   90.00
_cell.angle_gamma   90.00
#
_symmetry.space_group_name_H-M   'P 1'
#
loop_
_entity.id
_entity.type
_entity.pdbx_description
1 polymer ?
#
loop_
_entity_poly.entity_id
_entity_poly.type
_entity_poly.pdbx_seq_one_letter_code
_entity_poly.pdbx_strand_id
1 'polypeptide(L)' 'PKAAAQVLRFSHALELLTVPGAGTISAVAAEAGYADHSHLVREFRRLADATPSELLASHGRAAA' A
#
# COMPACT_ATOMS: atom_id res chain seq x y z
N PRO A 1 -1.44 8.07 19.41
CA PRO A 1 -1.97 6.68 19.54
C PRO A 1 -1.51 5.79 18.37
N LYS A 2 -1.20 4.51 18.62
CA LYS A 2 -0.65 3.58 17.60
C LYS A 2 -1.59 3.34 16.41
N ALA A 3 -2.89 3.22 16.67
CA ALA A 3 -3.89 3.00 15.62
C ALA A 3 -3.99 4.17 14.63
N ALA A 4 -3.89 5.42 15.10
CA ALA A 4 -3.91 6.59 14.23
C ALA A 4 -2.70 6.59 13.28
N ALA A 5 -1.50 6.26 13.79
CA ALA A 5 -0.30 6.15 12.96
C ALA A 5 -0.41 5.02 11.91
N GLN A 6 -1.09 3.92 12.23
CA GLN A 6 -1.35 2.84 11.28
C GLN A 6 -2.26 3.30 10.13
N VAL A 7 -3.34 4.00 10.43
CA VAL A 7 -4.26 4.53 9.40
C VAL A 7 -3.55 5.56 8.51
N LEU A 8 -2.72 6.44 9.09
CA LEU A 8 -1.96 7.42 8.32
C LEU A 8 -0.95 6.76 7.37
N ARG A 9 -0.16 5.77 7.85
CA ARG A 9 0.76 5.02 6.98
C ARG A 9 0.03 4.28 5.87
N PHE A 10 -1.10 3.63 6.21
CA PHE A 10 -1.91 2.92 5.23
C PHE A 10 -2.45 3.85 4.15
N SER A 11 -2.98 5.02 4.53
CA SER A 11 -3.49 6.02 3.59
C SER A 11 -2.39 6.52 2.66
N HIS A 12 -1.21 6.81 3.22
CA HIS A 12 -0.06 7.24 2.43
C HIS A 12 0.43 6.15 1.45
N ALA A 13 0.48 4.89 1.88
CA ALA A 13 0.83 3.77 0.99
C ALA A 13 -0.19 3.59 -0.15
N LEU A 14 -1.49 3.78 0.12
CA LEU A 14 -2.53 3.76 -0.92
C LEU A 14 -2.30 4.85 -1.96
N GLU A 15 -2.04 6.09 -1.53
CA GLU A 15 -1.75 7.20 -2.43
C GLU A 15 -0.58 6.84 -3.35
N LEU A 16 0.56 6.40 -2.79
CA LEU A 16 1.75 6.03 -3.56
C LEU A 16 1.50 4.90 -4.57
N LEU A 17 0.68 3.90 -4.23
CA LEU A 17 0.37 2.78 -5.14
C LEU A 17 -0.56 3.18 -6.30
N THR A 18 -1.36 4.22 -6.12
CA THR A 18 -2.37 4.64 -7.12
C THR A 18 -1.83 5.66 -8.12
N VAL A 19 -0.64 6.23 -7.88
CA VAL A 19 0.03 7.12 -8.83
C VAL A 19 0.56 6.30 -10.03
N PRO A 20 0.31 6.72 -11.28
CA PRO A 20 0.91 6.09 -12.46
C PRO A 20 2.43 6.03 -12.37
N GLY A 21 3.02 4.87 -12.65
CA GLY A 21 4.46 4.67 -12.51
C GLY A 21 4.93 4.51 -11.07
N ALA A 22 4.02 4.19 -10.14
CA ALA A 22 4.39 3.75 -8.80
C ALA A 22 5.56 2.75 -8.85
N GLY A 23 6.56 2.97 -8.00
CA GLY A 23 7.72 2.09 -7.90
C GLY A 23 7.33 0.68 -7.44
N THR A 24 8.34 -0.16 -7.19
CA THR A 24 8.09 -1.50 -6.63
C THR A 24 7.37 -1.40 -5.28
N ILE A 25 6.57 -2.42 -4.92
CA ILE A 25 5.86 -2.46 -3.62
C ILE A 25 6.84 -2.34 -2.44
N SER A 26 8.07 -2.85 -2.59
CA SER A 26 9.12 -2.69 -1.58
C SER A 26 9.56 -1.24 -1.41
N ALA A 27 9.65 -0.47 -2.50
CA ALA A 27 9.96 0.96 -2.43
C ALA A 27 8.83 1.73 -1.74
N VAL A 28 7.57 1.44 -2.08
CA VAL A 28 6.39 2.00 -1.42
C VAL A 28 6.38 1.65 0.07
N ALA A 29 6.73 0.42 0.44
CA ALA A 29 6.83 0.00 1.84
C ALA A 29 7.82 0.89 2.61
N ALA A 30 9.03 1.06 2.08
CA ALA A 30 10.04 1.91 2.70
C ALA A 30 9.58 3.37 2.81
N GLU A 31 9.01 3.93 1.74
CA GLU A 31 8.54 5.32 1.70
C GLU A 31 7.37 5.58 2.65
N ALA A 32 6.42 4.64 2.75
CA ALA A 32 5.29 4.74 3.67
C ALA A 32 5.62 4.38 5.12
N GLY A 33 6.88 4.09 5.44
CA GLY A 33 7.35 3.82 6.80
C GLY A 33 7.07 2.39 7.32
N TYR A 34 6.93 1.44 6.41
CA TYR A 34 6.92 0.01 6.72
C TYR A 34 8.35 -0.54 6.78
N ALA A 35 8.57 -1.48 7.70
CA ALA A 35 9.86 -2.15 7.86
C ALA A 35 10.22 -3.01 6.63
N ASP A 36 9.23 -3.62 6.00
CA ASP A 36 9.38 -4.46 4.82
C ASP A 36 8.03 -4.64 4.09
N HIS A 37 8.09 -5.31 2.93
CA HIS A 37 6.92 -5.64 2.13
C HIS A 37 5.90 -6.53 2.90
N SER A 38 6.36 -7.45 3.76
CA SER A 38 5.46 -8.34 4.51
C SER A 38 4.64 -7.59 5.55
N HIS A 39 5.24 -6.58 6.21
CA HIS A 39 4.55 -5.70 7.14
C HIS A 39 3.47 -4.89 6.42
N LEU A 40 3.79 -4.33 5.25
CA LEU A 40 2.81 -3.62 4.42
C LEU A 40 1.65 -4.54 4.02
N VAL A 41 1.93 -5.76 3.52
CA VAL A 41 0.88 -6.74 3.14
C VAL A 41 -0.02 -7.11 4.32
N ARG A 42 0.54 -7.32 5.52
CA ARG A 42 -0.25 -7.61 6.72
C ARG A 42 -1.18 -6.47 7.10
N GLU A 43 -0.73 -5.23 6.96
CA GLU A 43 -1.56 -4.07 7.26
C GLU A 43 -2.67 -3.86 6.21
N PHE A 44 -2.37 -4.06 4.93
CA PHE A 44 -3.36 -4.02 3.85
C PHE A 44 -4.46 -5.08 4.04
N ARG A 45 -4.08 -6.32 4.34
CA ARG A 45 -5.06 -7.37 4.65
C ARG A 45 -5.93 -7.01 5.86
N ARG A 46 -5.34 -6.40 6.89
CA ARG A 46 -6.07 -6.02 8.10
C ARG A 46 -7.06 -4.87 7.86
N LEU A 47 -6.73 -3.92 6.97
CA LEU A 47 -7.50 -2.68 6.81
C LEU A 47 -8.41 -2.65 5.58
N ALA A 48 -8.04 -3.37 4.51
CA ALA A 48 -8.74 -3.33 3.22
C ALA A 48 -9.16 -4.72 2.71
N ASP A 49 -8.86 -5.78 3.45
CA ASP A 49 -9.12 -7.18 3.05
C ASP A 49 -8.58 -7.53 1.65
N ALA A 50 -7.48 -6.86 1.27
CA ALA A 50 -6.81 -7.01 -0.02
C ALA A 50 -5.31 -6.84 0.17
N THR A 51 -4.53 -7.25 -0.83
CA THR A 51 -3.10 -7.00 -0.92
C THR A 51 -2.80 -5.81 -1.85
N PRO A 52 -1.62 -5.18 -1.71
CA PRO A 52 -1.18 -4.09 -2.60
C PRO A 52 -1.16 -4.52 -4.06
N SER A 53 -0.70 -5.75 -4.33
CA SER A 53 -0.64 -6.30 -5.69
C SER A 53 -2.01 -6.47 -6.33
N GLU A 54 -3.02 -6.89 -5.57
CA GLU A 54 -4.41 -7.00 -6.06
C GLU A 54 -5.00 -5.62 -6.39
N LEU A 55 -4.67 -4.61 -5.59
CA LEU A 55 -5.03 -3.21 -5.83
C LEU A 55 -4.36 -2.66 -7.10
N LEU A 56 -3.07 -2.91 -7.28
CA LEU A 56 -2.31 -2.52 -8.48
C LEU A 56 -2.84 -3.22 -9.74
N ALA A 57 -3.11 -4.52 -9.66
CA ALA A 57 -3.70 -5.27 -10.78
C ALA A 57 -5.08 -4.73 -11.16
N SER A 58 -5.85 -4.25 -10.20
CA SER A 58 -7.16 -3.63 -10.45
C SER A 58 -7.04 -2.22 -11.04
N HIS A 59 -6.08 -1.42 -10.58
CA HIS A 59 -5.79 -0.09 -11.16
C HIS A 59 -5.24 -0.18 -12.58
N GLY A 60 -4.37 -1.15 -12.87
CA GLY A 60 -3.89 -1.39 -14.24
C GLY A 60 -5.00 -1.81 -15.21
N ARG A 61 -6.06 -2.46 -14.72
CA ARG A 61 -7.26 -2.79 -15.52
C ARG A 61 -8.20 -1.61 -15.73
N ALA A 62 -8.22 -0.63 -14.84
CA ALA A 62 -9.04 0.57 -14.97
C ALA A 62 -8.44 1.63 -15.92
N ALA A 63 -7.13 1.55 -16.18
CA ALA A 63 -6.39 2.47 -17.05
C ALA A 63 -6.17 1.95 -18.49
N ALA A 64 -6.74 0.79 -18.84
CA ALA A 64 -6.70 0.17 -20.17
C ALA A 64 -8.09 0.22 -20.84
#